data_AF-A0A1Y1I2V5-F1
#
_entry.id   AF-A0A1Y1I2V5-F1
#
_cell.length_a   1.000
_cell.length_b   1.000
_cell.length_c   1.000
_cell.angle_alpha   90.00
_cell.angle_beta   90.00
_cell.angle_gamma   90.00
#
_symmetry.space_group_name_H-M   'P 1'
#
loop_
_entity.id
_entity.type
_entity.pdbx_description
1 polymer ?
#
loop_
_entity_poly.entity_id
_entity_poly.type
_entity_poly.pdbx_seq_one_letter_code
_entity_poly.pdbx_strand_id
1 'polypeptide(L)'
;MLVKRNKVLYPSARGPREGQSVSDLVSDTELNEPKDFEHLADSDGLLSIVGFGSLLSIRSAKYTFPDLQNFRVARLDGFRRVFAHVAPVFLVRGIANLETREMSSLSVEPCRGESIVVTMFEIDISEVPAFIEREHEFRFLRVYPQSVGSTSLRPAVVCSRYSDEEYRQVRCKGSEEEFERRYGRFGIQRIWVDDVLPCRTYLRHCVLAAQNLSPEAYASFLDHTFLADRRTTIRQHLQADPQIMLELPPPELAERYGG
;
A
#
# COMPACT_ATOMS: atom_id res chain seq x y z
N MET A 1 -34.14 34.21 -29.51
CA MET A 1 -33.51 32.96 -29.04
C MET A 1 -32.01 33.15 -29.02
N LEU A 2 -31.43 33.39 -27.83
CA LEU A 2 -29.98 33.43 -27.61
C LEU A 2 -29.66 32.45 -26.48
N VAL A 3 -29.02 31.33 -26.80
CA VAL A 3 -28.57 30.36 -25.80
C VAL A 3 -27.19 30.80 -25.31
N LYS A 4 -27.12 31.30 -24.07
CA LYS A 4 -25.85 31.59 -23.37
C LYS A 4 -25.20 30.26 -22.98
N ARG A 5 -24.01 29.98 -23.51
CA ARG A 5 -23.12 28.90 -23.02
C ARG A 5 -22.40 29.40 -21.76
N ASN A 6 -22.73 28.83 -20.61
CA ASN A 6 -21.96 29.02 -19.38
C ASN A 6 -20.64 28.25 -19.50
N LYS A 7 -19.52 28.97 -19.54
CA LYS A 7 -18.19 28.42 -19.26
C LYS A 7 -18.11 28.13 -17.77
N VAL A 8 -18.10 26.86 -17.39
CA VAL A 8 -17.69 26.43 -16.05
C VAL A 8 -16.17 26.56 -15.98
N LEU A 9 -15.69 27.53 -15.21
CA LEU A 9 -14.27 27.70 -14.88
C LEU A 9 -13.93 26.68 -13.77
N TYR A 10 -13.14 25.67 -14.10
CA TYR A 10 -12.49 24.83 -13.08
C TYR A 10 -11.41 25.65 -12.37
N PRO A 11 -11.36 25.66 -11.03
CA PRO A 11 -10.25 26.28 -10.33
C PRO A 11 -8.98 25.45 -10.56
N SER A 12 -7.94 26.12 -11.08
CA SER A 12 -6.57 25.61 -11.16
C SER A 12 -6.12 25.08 -9.79
N ALA A 13 -5.66 23.83 -9.76
CA ALA A 13 -5.04 23.20 -8.61
C ALA A 13 -3.75 23.95 -8.26
N ARG A 14 -3.83 24.88 -7.31
CA ARG A 14 -2.65 25.49 -6.70
C ARG A 14 -2.22 24.62 -5.54
N GLY A 15 -0.93 24.29 -5.50
CA GLY A 15 -0.31 23.67 -4.34
C GLY A 15 -0.48 24.52 -3.06
N PRO A 16 -0.27 23.92 -1.88
CA PRO A 16 -0.46 24.60 -0.61
C PRO A 16 0.42 25.87 -0.51
N ARG A 17 -0.14 26.93 0.11
CA ARG A 17 0.58 28.19 0.35
C ARG A 17 1.53 28.02 1.53
N GLU A 18 2.68 28.68 1.48
CA GLU A 18 3.67 28.72 2.57
C GLU A 18 3.02 29.03 3.92
N GLY A 19 3.23 28.15 4.91
CA GLY A 19 2.77 28.32 6.29
C GLY A 19 1.64 27.39 6.76
N GLN A 20 1.15 26.45 5.95
CA GLN A 20 0.24 25.40 6.42
C GLN A 20 1.01 24.26 7.09
N SER A 21 0.58 23.85 8.28
CA SER A 21 1.14 22.68 8.98
C SER A 21 0.84 21.42 8.15
N VAL A 22 1.84 20.55 7.98
CA VAL A 22 1.68 19.24 7.31
C VAL A 22 0.62 18.38 8.02
N SER A 23 0.33 18.66 9.30
CA SER A 23 -0.65 17.94 10.11
C SER A 23 -2.12 18.21 9.79
N ASP A 24 -2.45 19.22 8.98
CA ASP A 24 -3.84 19.55 8.63
C ASP A 24 -4.25 19.11 7.21
N LEU A 25 -3.35 18.46 6.47
CA LEU A 25 -3.54 18.00 5.08
C LEU A 25 -4.04 16.55 4.97
N VAL A 26 -4.85 16.07 5.92
CA VAL A 26 -5.61 14.81 5.73
C VAL A 26 -6.83 15.11 4.86
N SER A 27 -6.56 15.48 3.61
CA SER A 27 -7.51 15.46 2.50
C SER A 27 -7.00 14.40 1.54
N ASP A 28 -7.06 13.14 1.98
CA ASP A 28 -6.72 12.00 1.17
C ASP A 28 -7.82 11.85 0.12
N THR A 29 -7.59 12.48 -1.05
CA THR A 29 -8.48 12.32 -2.19
C THR A 29 -8.33 10.89 -2.67
N GLU A 30 -9.42 10.12 -2.57
CA GLU A 30 -9.49 8.76 -3.07
C GLU A 30 -9.48 8.75 -4.60
N LEU A 31 -8.71 7.81 -5.17
CA LEU A 31 -8.57 7.61 -6.61
C LEU A 31 -9.19 6.26 -6.98
N ASN A 32 -10.11 6.26 -7.93
CA ASN A 32 -10.95 5.12 -8.25
C ASN A 32 -10.74 4.62 -9.68
N GLU A 33 -10.66 5.54 -10.65
CA GLU A 33 -10.53 5.23 -12.07
C GLU A 33 -9.27 5.87 -12.67
N PRO A 34 -8.75 5.37 -13.82
CA PRO A 34 -7.49 5.85 -14.40
C PRO A 34 -7.37 7.37 -14.54
N LYS A 35 -8.49 8.06 -14.84
CA LYS A 35 -8.53 9.54 -14.96
C LYS A 35 -8.17 10.26 -13.66
N ASP A 36 -8.46 9.67 -12.50
CA ASP A 36 -8.10 10.26 -11.21
C ASP A 36 -6.57 10.34 -11.05
N PHE A 37 -5.83 9.42 -11.68
CA PHE A 37 -4.38 9.34 -11.65
C PHE A 37 -3.71 10.26 -12.67
N GLU A 38 -4.34 10.51 -13.81
CA GLU A 38 -3.81 11.39 -14.86
C GLU A 38 -3.49 12.79 -14.32
N HIS A 39 -4.27 13.28 -13.36
CA HIS A 39 -4.05 14.58 -12.71
C HIS A 39 -2.86 14.61 -11.73
N LEU A 40 -2.28 13.46 -11.41
CA LEU A 40 -1.14 13.32 -10.50
C LEU A 40 0.18 13.05 -11.23
N ALA A 41 0.12 12.63 -12.49
CA ALA A 41 1.31 12.48 -13.32
C ALA A 41 1.96 13.85 -13.58
N ASP A 42 3.29 13.86 -13.67
CA ASP A 42 4.04 15.04 -14.06
C ASP A 42 4.01 15.29 -15.58
N SER A 43 4.76 16.28 -16.05
CA SER A 43 4.82 16.64 -17.47
C SER A 43 5.38 15.54 -18.37
N ASP A 44 6.12 14.59 -17.80
CA ASP A 44 6.71 13.47 -18.51
C ASP A 44 5.80 12.23 -18.47
N GLY A 45 4.61 12.35 -17.87
CA GLY A 45 3.65 11.25 -17.74
C GLY A 45 4.00 10.28 -16.61
N LEU A 46 4.86 10.68 -15.66
CA LEU A 46 5.31 9.81 -14.57
C LEU A 46 4.46 10.02 -13.32
N LEU A 47 4.00 8.91 -12.75
CA LEU A 47 3.20 8.86 -11.52
C LEU A 47 4.03 8.30 -10.36
N SER A 48 4.12 9.05 -9.25
CA SER A 48 4.79 8.56 -8.03
C SER A 48 3.91 7.58 -7.24
N ILE A 49 4.48 6.42 -6.88
CA ILE A 49 3.87 5.37 -6.07
C ILE A 49 4.65 5.22 -4.76
N VAL A 50 3.94 4.94 -3.67
CA VAL A 50 4.50 4.68 -2.33
C VAL A 50 4.60 3.18 -2.05
N GLY A 51 5.80 2.70 -1.79
CA GLY A 51 6.07 1.34 -1.30
C GLY A 51 6.25 1.29 0.21
N PHE A 52 5.52 0.41 0.91
CA PHE A 52 5.57 0.33 2.38
C PHE A 52 5.80 -1.08 2.95
N GLY A 53 5.68 -2.12 2.12
CA GLY A 53 5.89 -3.53 2.49
C GLY A 53 7.04 -4.16 1.71
N SER A 54 6.73 -5.19 0.93
CA SER A 54 7.69 -5.80 0.00
C SER A 54 8.35 -4.79 -0.95
N LEU A 55 7.63 -3.74 -1.35
CA LEU A 55 8.12 -2.66 -2.23
C LEU A 55 9.16 -1.73 -1.57
N LEU A 56 9.50 -1.94 -0.30
CA LEU A 56 10.71 -1.36 0.30
C LEU A 56 11.99 -1.89 -0.37
N SER A 57 11.93 -3.07 -1.00
CA SER A 57 13.00 -3.63 -1.82
C SER A 57 12.86 -3.19 -3.27
N ILE A 58 13.91 -2.57 -3.83
CA ILE A 58 13.92 -2.23 -5.27
C ILE A 58 13.79 -3.46 -6.16
N ARG A 59 14.27 -4.64 -5.71
CA ARG A 59 14.11 -5.89 -6.45
C ARG A 59 12.64 -6.29 -6.53
N SER A 60 11.92 -6.27 -5.41
CA SER A 60 10.49 -6.57 -5.37
C SER A 60 9.66 -5.51 -6.10
N ALA A 61 10.08 -4.25 -6.03
CA ALA A 61 9.48 -3.17 -6.79
C ALA A 61 9.66 -3.39 -8.29
N LYS A 62 10.86 -3.75 -8.78
CA LYS A 62 11.10 -4.06 -10.20
C LYS A 62 10.44 -5.35 -10.68
N TYR A 63 10.30 -6.36 -9.81
CA TYR A 63 9.47 -7.53 -10.14
C TYR A 63 8.01 -7.11 -10.41
N THR A 64 7.58 -6.03 -9.77
CA THR A 64 6.21 -5.53 -9.79
C THR A 64 5.96 -4.50 -10.89
N PHE A 65 6.91 -3.60 -11.09
CA PHE A 65 6.96 -2.52 -12.07
C PHE A 65 8.34 -2.55 -12.73
N PRO A 66 8.54 -3.35 -13.79
CA PRO A 66 9.86 -3.59 -14.39
C PRO A 66 10.60 -2.31 -14.79
N ASP A 67 9.84 -1.33 -15.28
CA ASP A 67 10.36 -0.08 -15.84
C ASP A 67 10.31 1.09 -14.85
N LEU A 68 10.13 0.82 -13.55
CA LEU A 68 10.07 1.88 -12.54
C LEU A 68 11.31 2.78 -12.56
N GLN A 69 11.08 4.05 -12.22
CA GLN A 69 12.10 5.09 -12.19
C GLN A 69 12.24 5.72 -10.78
N ASN A 70 13.36 6.42 -10.58
CA ASN A 70 13.75 7.20 -9.39
C ASN A 70 13.35 6.62 -8.02
N PHE A 71 13.63 5.33 -7.82
CA PHE A 71 13.47 4.66 -6.53
C PHE A 71 14.27 5.37 -5.42
N ARG A 72 13.57 5.82 -4.37
CA ARG A 72 14.14 6.60 -3.27
C ARG A 72 13.40 6.35 -1.95
N VAL A 73 14.02 6.74 -0.84
CA VAL A 73 13.42 6.68 0.50
C VAL A 73 12.67 7.97 0.83
N ALA A 74 11.51 7.84 1.45
CA ALA A 74 10.71 8.95 1.94
C ALA A 74 10.06 8.63 3.29
N ARG A 75 9.41 9.62 3.88
CA ARG A 75 8.60 9.50 5.10
C ARG A 75 7.16 9.84 4.79
N LEU A 76 6.24 9.00 5.25
CA LEU A 76 4.81 9.22 5.17
C LEU A 76 4.25 9.42 6.58
N ASP A 77 3.81 10.64 6.87
CA ASP A 77 3.18 11.01 8.14
C ASP A 77 1.68 10.74 8.10
N GLY A 78 1.08 10.45 9.26
CA GLY A 78 -0.36 10.24 9.40
C GLY A 78 -0.84 8.84 8.99
N PHE A 79 0.07 7.89 8.78
CA PHE A 79 -0.23 6.51 8.41
C PHE A 79 0.56 5.52 9.26
N ARG A 80 -0.02 4.33 9.46
CA ARG A 80 0.67 3.17 10.02
C ARG A 80 0.47 1.94 9.15
N ARG A 81 1.36 0.95 9.31
CA ARG A 81 1.23 -0.35 8.66
C ARG A 81 0.49 -1.35 9.56
N VAL A 82 -0.37 -2.18 8.97
CA VAL A 82 -1.10 -3.22 9.71
C VAL A 82 -1.21 -4.50 8.88
N PHE A 83 -0.89 -5.64 9.50
CA PHE A 83 -1.24 -6.97 8.98
C PHE A 83 -2.65 -7.33 9.42
N ALA A 84 -3.66 -6.88 8.67
CA ALA A 84 -5.08 -7.00 9.03
C ALA A 84 -5.99 -7.42 7.86
N HIS A 85 -5.44 -8.03 6.82
CA HIS A 85 -6.26 -8.56 5.72
C HIS A 85 -5.80 -9.88 5.16
N VAL A 86 -6.76 -10.69 4.73
CA VAL A 86 -6.51 -11.97 4.05
C VAL A 86 -6.25 -11.70 2.58
N ALA A 87 -5.07 -12.07 2.09
CA ALA A 87 -4.71 -11.93 0.69
C ALA A 87 -4.89 -13.28 -0.04
N PRO A 88 -5.87 -13.42 -0.97
CA PRO A 88 -6.13 -14.67 -1.69
C PRO A 88 -4.89 -15.23 -2.40
N VAL A 89 -3.98 -14.35 -2.81
CA VAL A 89 -2.74 -14.72 -3.47
C VAL A 89 -1.85 -15.64 -2.61
N PHE A 90 -1.93 -15.55 -1.27
CA PHE A 90 -1.16 -16.43 -0.38
C PHE A 90 -1.75 -17.84 -0.30
N LEU A 91 -3.07 -17.97 -0.46
CA LEU A 91 -3.74 -19.27 -0.57
C LEU A 91 -3.39 -19.95 -1.90
N VAL A 92 -3.45 -19.20 -3.01
CA VAL A 92 -3.08 -19.70 -4.34
C VAL A 92 -1.61 -20.16 -4.38
N ARG A 93 -0.73 -19.46 -3.66
CA ARG A 93 0.70 -19.75 -3.57
C ARG A 93 1.06 -20.85 -2.57
N GLY A 94 0.10 -21.33 -1.77
CA GLY A 94 0.36 -22.34 -0.74
C GLY A 94 1.29 -21.86 0.38
N ILE A 95 1.34 -20.55 0.66
CA ILE A 95 2.19 -19.97 1.72
C ILE A 95 1.39 -19.44 2.92
N ALA A 96 0.06 -19.53 2.85
CA ALA A 96 -0.83 -19.22 3.96
C ALA A 96 -1.04 -20.46 4.84
N ASN A 97 -0.98 -20.28 6.16
CA ASN A 97 -1.36 -21.32 7.11
C ASN A 97 -2.77 -21.06 7.64
N LEU A 98 -3.71 -21.93 7.26
CA LEU A 98 -5.12 -21.82 7.63
C LEU A 98 -5.39 -22.23 9.08
N GLU A 99 -4.62 -23.19 9.62
CA GLU A 99 -4.80 -23.70 10.98
C GLU A 99 -4.40 -22.64 12.01
N THR A 100 -3.24 -22.01 11.80
CA THR A 100 -2.73 -20.95 12.69
C THR A 100 -3.22 -19.55 12.31
N ARG A 101 -3.93 -19.42 11.19
CA ARG A 101 -4.39 -18.16 10.59
C ARG A 101 -3.26 -17.19 10.20
N GLU A 102 -2.06 -17.71 9.92
CA GLU A 102 -0.92 -16.94 9.37
C GLU A 102 -1.09 -16.75 7.87
N MET A 103 -1.99 -15.85 7.49
CA MET A 103 -2.39 -15.62 6.10
C MET A 103 -2.55 -14.13 5.76
N SER A 104 -2.18 -13.24 6.68
CA SER A 104 -2.36 -11.82 6.47
C SER A 104 -1.27 -11.20 5.60
N SER A 105 -1.69 -10.31 4.69
CA SER A 105 -0.82 -9.37 4.00
C SER A 105 -0.84 -8.00 4.68
N LEU A 106 -0.04 -7.08 4.17
CA LEU A 106 0.24 -5.78 4.75
C LEU A 106 -0.52 -4.67 4.03
N SER A 107 -1.21 -3.82 4.78
CA SER A 107 -1.81 -2.58 4.28
C SER A 107 -1.34 -1.39 5.12
N VAL A 108 -1.69 -0.18 4.68
CA VAL A 108 -1.67 1.00 5.55
C VAL A 108 -3.09 1.48 5.86
N GLU A 109 -3.21 2.21 6.96
CA GLU A 109 -4.42 2.95 7.32
C GLU A 109 -4.05 4.32 7.93
N PRO A 110 -4.91 5.34 7.76
CA PRO A 110 -4.71 6.63 8.42
C PRO A 110 -4.62 6.47 9.94
N CYS A 111 -3.62 7.07 10.56
CA CYS A 111 -3.40 7.09 11.99
C CYS A 111 -2.66 8.37 12.40
N ARG A 112 -3.38 9.30 13.03
CA ARG A 112 -2.81 10.59 13.45
C ARG A 112 -1.70 10.37 14.47
N GLY A 113 -0.56 11.03 14.25
CA GLY A 113 0.61 10.96 15.13
C GLY A 113 1.58 9.82 14.78
N GLU A 114 1.22 8.94 13.86
CA GLU A 114 2.12 7.92 13.32
C GLU A 114 2.91 8.45 12.13
N SER A 115 4.10 7.90 11.91
CA SER A 115 4.96 8.21 10.78
C SER A 115 5.75 6.97 10.39
N ILE A 116 5.77 6.67 9.09
CA ILE A 116 6.46 5.49 8.56
C ILE A 116 7.48 5.88 7.49
N VAL A 117 8.64 5.23 7.54
CA VAL A 117 9.59 5.20 6.42
C VAL A 117 9.02 4.32 5.31
N VAL A 118 9.04 4.85 4.09
CA VAL A 118 8.52 4.26 2.86
C VAL A 118 9.52 4.44 1.72
N THR A 119 9.25 3.80 0.59
CA THR A 119 9.91 4.10 -0.67
C THR A 119 8.97 4.87 -1.58
N MET A 120 9.54 5.66 -2.48
CA MET A 120 8.86 6.27 -3.61
C MET A 120 9.57 5.86 -4.89
N PHE A 121 8.80 5.61 -5.93
CA PHE A 121 9.28 5.39 -7.29
C PHE A 121 8.21 5.84 -8.27
N GLU A 122 8.58 6.06 -9.51
CA GLU A 122 7.65 6.44 -10.57
C GLU A 122 7.36 5.29 -11.52
N ILE A 123 6.13 5.24 -12.00
CA ILE A 123 5.67 4.37 -13.10
C ILE A 123 5.13 5.25 -14.23
N ASP A 124 5.10 4.71 -15.44
CA ASP A 124 4.44 5.40 -16.56
C ASP A 124 2.93 5.41 -16.36
N ILE A 125 2.25 6.51 -16.68
CA ILE A 125 0.79 6.63 -16.51
C ILE A 125 0.02 5.54 -17.29
N SER A 126 0.59 5.00 -18.38
CA SER A 126 0.01 3.89 -19.13
C SER A 126 -0.03 2.57 -18.33
N GLU A 127 0.74 2.43 -17.25
CA GLU A 127 0.72 1.26 -16.37
C GLU A 127 -0.43 1.29 -15.35
N VAL A 128 -1.11 2.44 -15.18
CA VAL A 128 -2.18 2.62 -14.16
C VAL A 128 -3.30 1.58 -14.26
N PRO A 129 -3.83 1.20 -15.44
CA PRO A 129 -4.86 0.16 -15.52
C PRO A 129 -4.39 -1.19 -14.95
N ALA A 130 -3.13 -1.58 -15.22
CA ALA A 130 -2.55 -2.82 -14.69
C ALA A 130 -2.30 -2.72 -13.18
N PHE A 131 -1.86 -1.55 -12.71
CA PHE A 131 -1.71 -1.26 -11.29
C PHE A 131 -3.05 -1.38 -10.53
N ILE A 132 -4.12 -0.78 -11.05
CA ILE A 132 -5.47 -0.85 -10.45
C ILE A 132 -5.98 -2.29 -10.38
N GLU A 133 -5.83 -3.08 -11.45
CA GLU A 133 -6.29 -4.48 -11.46
C GLU A 133 -5.48 -5.34 -10.49
N ARG A 134 -4.17 -5.12 -10.41
CA ARG A 134 -3.29 -5.86 -9.51
C ARG A 134 -3.60 -5.56 -8.05
N GLU A 135 -3.72 -4.29 -7.71
CA GLU A 135 -3.92 -3.80 -6.34
C GLU A 135 -5.43 -3.56 -6.05
N HIS A 136 -6.30 -4.28 -6.75
CA HIS A 136 -7.76 -4.12 -6.72
C HIS A 136 -8.35 -4.19 -5.31
N GLU A 137 -7.71 -4.91 -4.39
CA GLU A 137 -8.14 -5.00 -2.99
C GLU A 137 -8.03 -3.68 -2.23
N PHE A 138 -7.16 -2.77 -2.66
CA PHE A 138 -6.83 -1.56 -1.91
C PHE A 138 -7.62 -0.32 -2.34
N ARG A 139 -7.73 0.62 -1.42
CA ARG A 139 -8.09 2.02 -1.65
C ARG A 139 -6.85 2.77 -2.11
N PHE A 140 -6.94 3.54 -3.19
CA PHE A 140 -5.83 4.39 -3.62
C PHE A 140 -6.03 5.80 -3.06
N LEU A 141 -5.04 6.29 -2.31
CA LEU A 141 -5.08 7.61 -1.72
C LEU A 141 -3.94 8.47 -2.27
N ARG A 142 -4.26 9.72 -2.62
CA ARG A 142 -3.24 10.73 -2.87
C ARG A 142 -2.62 11.18 -1.55
N VAL A 143 -1.30 11.08 -1.45
CA VAL A 143 -0.50 11.47 -0.28
C VAL A 143 0.69 12.36 -0.69
N TYR A 144 1.36 12.96 0.30
CA TYR A 144 2.52 13.84 0.10
C TYR A 144 3.70 13.39 0.97
N PRO A 145 4.40 12.28 0.62
CA PRO A 145 5.53 11.83 1.39
C PRO A 145 6.71 12.81 1.30
N GLN A 146 7.44 12.95 2.40
CA GLN A 146 8.64 13.79 2.48
C GLN A 146 9.86 12.97 2.09
N SER A 147 10.43 13.27 0.92
CA SER A 147 11.71 12.67 0.51
C SER A 147 12.87 13.27 1.33
N VAL A 148 13.85 12.44 1.71
CA VAL A 148 15.02 12.90 2.47
C VAL A 148 15.75 13.99 1.68
N GLY A 149 15.93 15.17 2.28
CA GLY A 149 16.64 16.29 1.66
C GLY A 149 15.85 17.10 0.63
N SER A 150 14.57 16.78 0.38
CA SER A 150 13.70 17.57 -0.49
C SER A 150 12.74 18.44 0.33
N THR A 151 12.64 19.72 -0.02
CA THR A 151 11.60 20.63 0.48
C THR A 151 10.34 20.62 -0.38
N SER A 152 10.40 20.04 -1.59
CA SER A 152 9.26 19.91 -2.49
C SER A 152 8.45 18.68 -2.13
N LEU A 153 7.17 18.89 -1.82
CA LEU A 153 6.16 17.83 -1.73
C LEU A 153 5.67 17.51 -3.13
N ARG A 154 5.84 16.25 -3.57
CA ARG A 154 5.22 15.74 -4.80
C ARG A 154 4.06 14.83 -4.41
N PRO A 155 2.89 14.92 -5.10
CA PRO A 155 1.82 13.99 -4.86
C PRO A 155 2.28 12.58 -5.23
N ALA A 156 1.83 11.60 -4.47
CA ALA A 156 2.07 10.18 -4.72
C ALA A 156 0.83 9.38 -4.36
N VAL A 157 0.79 8.13 -4.82
CA VAL A 157 -0.30 7.20 -4.50
C VAL A 157 0.14 6.18 -3.48
N VAL A 158 -0.66 5.97 -2.45
CA VAL A 158 -0.51 4.85 -1.50
C VAL A 158 -1.72 3.93 -1.55
N CYS A 159 -1.47 2.63 -1.45
CA CYS A 159 -2.50 1.60 -1.28
C CYS A 159 -2.90 1.50 0.20
N SER A 160 -4.06 2.02 0.56
CA SER A 160 -4.65 1.94 1.90
C SER A 160 -5.74 0.88 1.98
N ARG A 161 -6.11 0.47 3.18
CA ARG A 161 -7.23 -0.46 3.37
C ARG A 161 -8.59 0.15 3.02
N TYR A 162 -9.52 -0.71 2.65
CA TYR A 162 -10.96 -0.47 2.77
C TYR A 162 -11.51 -1.11 4.05
N SER A 163 -12.80 -0.86 4.34
CA SER A 163 -13.66 -1.84 5.01
C SER A 163 -14.26 -2.82 3.99
N ASP A 164 -14.80 -3.96 4.43
CA ASP A 164 -15.46 -4.91 3.51
C ASP A 164 -16.64 -4.27 2.77
N GLU A 165 -17.43 -3.43 3.45
CA GLU A 165 -18.56 -2.72 2.84
C GLU A 165 -18.08 -1.78 1.74
N GLU A 166 -17.09 -0.93 2.03
CA GLU A 166 -16.54 -0.01 1.02
C GLU A 166 -15.91 -0.76 -0.16
N TYR A 167 -15.19 -1.86 0.10
CA TYR A 167 -14.64 -2.69 -0.97
C TYR A 167 -15.75 -3.23 -1.88
N ARG A 168 -16.83 -3.78 -1.31
CA ARG A 168 -17.97 -4.28 -2.08
C ARG A 168 -18.65 -3.18 -2.90
N GLN A 169 -18.85 -2.00 -2.31
CA GLN A 169 -19.49 -0.89 -3.02
C GLN A 169 -18.60 -0.29 -4.11
N VAL A 170 -17.32 -0.05 -3.82
CA VAL A 170 -16.42 0.70 -4.70
C VAL A 170 -15.76 -0.22 -5.73
N ARG A 171 -15.13 -1.30 -5.28
CA ARG A 171 -14.34 -2.20 -6.13
C ARG A 171 -15.20 -3.25 -6.82
N CYS A 172 -16.15 -3.84 -6.10
CA CYS A 172 -17.10 -4.77 -6.71
C CYS A 172 -18.31 -4.06 -7.35
N LYS A 173 -18.45 -2.74 -7.21
CA LYS A 173 -19.60 -1.96 -7.74
C LYS A 173 -20.95 -2.51 -7.29
N GLY A 174 -21.02 -3.05 -6.08
CA GLY A 174 -22.20 -3.71 -5.52
C GLY A 174 -22.49 -5.11 -6.09
N SER A 175 -21.61 -5.66 -6.94
CA SER A 175 -21.75 -7.01 -7.50
C SER A 175 -21.25 -8.08 -6.53
N GLU A 176 -22.16 -8.89 -6.01
CA GLU A 176 -21.80 -10.04 -5.17
C GLU A 176 -21.02 -11.10 -5.97
N GLU A 177 -21.33 -11.26 -7.26
CA GLU A 177 -20.63 -12.19 -8.14
C GLU A 177 -19.13 -11.84 -8.25
N GLU A 178 -18.80 -10.54 -8.29
CA GLU A 178 -17.40 -10.11 -8.36
C GLU A 178 -16.66 -10.37 -7.03
N PHE A 179 -17.34 -10.21 -5.90
CA PHE A 179 -16.79 -10.58 -4.60
C PHE A 179 -16.54 -12.09 -4.52
N GLU A 180 -17.53 -12.91 -4.88
CA GLU A 180 -17.43 -14.37 -4.89
C GLU A 180 -16.32 -14.87 -5.82
N ARG A 181 -16.20 -14.27 -7.01
CA ARG A 181 -15.13 -14.59 -7.98
C ARG A 181 -13.73 -14.33 -7.43
N ARG A 182 -13.53 -13.28 -6.63
CA ARG A 182 -12.20 -12.91 -6.10
C ARG A 182 -11.89 -13.54 -4.74
N TYR A 183 -12.88 -13.61 -3.84
CA TYR A 183 -12.71 -13.97 -2.44
C TYR A 183 -13.54 -15.18 -2.02
N GLY A 184 -14.82 -15.23 -2.37
CA GLY A 184 -15.73 -16.30 -1.95
C GLY A 184 -15.33 -17.69 -2.42
N ARG A 185 -14.72 -17.80 -3.61
CA ARG A 185 -14.09 -19.05 -4.13
C ARG A 185 -13.01 -19.64 -3.20
N PHE A 186 -12.48 -18.86 -2.26
CA PHE A 186 -11.49 -19.28 -1.26
C PHE A 186 -12.10 -19.42 0.14
N GLY A 187 -13.44 -19.32 0.27
CA GLY A 187 -14.14 -19.30 1.55
C GLY A 187 -13.95 -18.01 2.34
N ILE A 188 -13.45 -16.93 1.72
CA ILE A 188 -13.22 -15.66 2.39
C ILE A 188 -14.51 -14.83 2.36
N GLN A 189 -15.10 -14.63 3.54
CA GLN A 189 -16.30 -13.80 3.71
C GLN A 189 -15.98 -12.35 4.08
N ARG A 190 -14.84 -12.13 4.75
CA ARG A 190 -14.31 -10.82 5.14
C ARG A 190 -12.83 -10.75 4.79
N ILE A 191 -12.46 -9.68 4.10
CA ILE A 191 -11.09 -9.36 3.67
C ILE A 191 -10.35 -8.76 4.86
N TRP A 192 -10.96 -7.76 5.51
CA TRP A 192 -10.34 -6.96 6.56
C TRP A 192 -10.78 -7.48 7.94
N VAL A 193 -9.85 -8.08 8.68
CA VAL A 193 -10.16 -8.79 9.92
C VAL A 193 -9.16 -8.47 11.02
N ASP A 194 -9.62 -8.53 12.27
CA ASP A 194 -8.83 -8.17 13.46
C ASP A 194 -8.20 -9.38 14.16
N ASP A 195 -8.45 -10.59 13.64
CA ASP A 195 -8.08 -11.88 14.24
C ASP A 195 -7.29 -12.77 13.27
N VAL A 196 -6.30 -12.19 12.59
CA VAL A 196 -5.42 -12.89 11.65
C VAL A 196 -3.95 -12.58 11.96
N LEU A 197 -3.06 -13.53 11.68
CA LEU A 197 -1.61 -13.34 11.81
C LEU A 197 -0.95 -13.11 10.44
N PRO A 198 0.20 -12.41 10.41
CA PRO A 198 0.98 -12.24 9.19
C PRO A 198 1.32 -13.59 8.56
N CYS A 199 1.23 -13.70 7.23
CA CYS A 199 1.87 -14.83 6.53
C CYS A 199 3.37 -14.79 6.82
N ARG A 200 3.92 -15.86 7.42
CA ARG A 200 5.32 -15.91 7.90
C ARG A 200 6.33 -15.57 6.82
N THR A 201 6.20 -16.22 5.65
CA THR A 201 7.08 -16.00 4.49
C THR A 201 7.03 -14.54 4.03
N TYR A 202 5.84 -13.96 3.96
CA TYR A 202 5.67 -12.58 3.52
C TYR A 202 6.15 -11.57 4.57
N LEU A 203 5.90 -11.82 5.86
CA LEU A 203 6.40 -10.99 6.95
C LEU A 203 7.92 -10.95 6.93
N ARG A 204 8.57 -12.12 6.90
CA ARG A 204 10.03 -12.22 6.82
C ARG A 204 10.56 -11.44 5.62
N HIS A 205 9.96 -11.60 4.44
CA HIS A 205 10.37 -10.86 3.26
C HIS A 205 10.28 -9.34 3.45
N CYS A 206 9.19 -8.82 4.03
CA CYS A 206 9.06 -7.38 4.32
C CYS A 206 10.08 -6.89 5.34
N VAL A 207 10.36 -7.69 6.39
CA VAL A 207 11.36 -7.37 7.41
C VAL A 207 12.76 -7.26 6.79
N LEU A 208 13.13 -8.21 5.93
CA LEU A 208 14.41 -8.19 5.21
C LEU A 208 14.49 -7.02 4.21
N ALA A 209 13.40 -6.71 3.50
CA ALA A 209 13.34 -5.55 2.62
C ALA A 209 13.59 -4.24 3.38
N ALA A 210 12.97 -4.08 4.55
CA ALA A 210 13.20 -2.92 5.41
C ALA A 210 14.62 -2.88 5.98
N GLN A 211 15.15 -4.03 6.43
CA GLN A 211 16.50 -4.17 6.95
C GLN A 211 17.57 -3.79 5.94
N ASN A 212 17.40 -4.23 4.70
CA ASN A 212 18.34 -3.94 3.60
C ASN A 212 18.22 -2.51 3.08
N LEU A 213 17.10 -1.84 3.32
CA LEU A 213 16.87 -0.47 2.88
C LEU A 213 17.67 0.54 3.72
N SER A 214 17.47 0.54 5.04
CA SER A 214 18.26 1.35 5.99
C SER A 214 17.97 0.98 7.45
N PRO A 215 18.82 1.35 8.43
CA PRO A 215 18.53 1.17 9.85
C PRO A 215 17.23 1.87 10.29
N GLU A 216 16.95 3.05 9.77
CA GLU A 216 15.73 3.81 10.05
C GLU A 216 14.51 3.13 9.45
N ALA A 217 14.60 2.59 8.23
CA ALA A 217 13.54 1.81 7.61
C ALA A 217 13.24 0.53 8.40
N TYR A 218 14.28 -0.15 8.89
CA TYR A 218 14.14 -1.33 9.73
C TYR A 218 13.44 -1.02 11.06
N ALA A 219 13.90 -0.01 11.79
CA ALA A 219 13.26 0.41 13.03
C ALA A 219 11.80 0.83 12.80
N SER A 220 11.57 1.65 11.78
CA SER A 220 10.23 2.04 11.31
C SER A 220 9.33 0.84 11.02
N PHE A 221 9.83 -0.19 10.33
CA PHE A 221 9.05 -1.37 10.02
C PHE A 221 8.73 -2.20 11.27
N LEU A 222 9.67 -2.35 12.20
CA LEU A 222 9.46 -3.14 13.41
C LEU A 222 8.53 -2.44 14.42
N ASP A 223 8.65 -1.12 14.55
CA ASP A 223 8.00 -0.35 15.63
C ASP A 223 6.70 0.32 15.19
N HIS A 224 6.55 0.63 13.90
CA HIS A 224 5.36 1.29 13.33
C HIS A 224 4.60 0.38 12.35
N THR A 225 4.72 -0.92 12.55
CA THR A 225 3.88 -1.94 11.92
C THR A 225 3.26 -2.80 12.99
N PHE A 226 1.96 -3.05 12.86
CA PHE A 226 1.16 -3.73 13.88
C PHE A 226 0.51 -5.00 13.34
N LEU A 227 0.19 -5.92 14.25
CA LEU A 227 -0.74 -7.01 13.98
C LEU A 227 -2.17 -6.49 13.82
N ALA A 228 -3.08 -7.39 13.48
CA ALA A 228 -4.50 -7.09 13.28
C ALA A 228 -5.16 -6.41 14.50
N ASP A 229 -4.65 -6.67 15.70
CA ASP A 229 -5.08 -6.05 16.96
C ASP A 229 -4.72 -4.56 17.10
N ARG A 230 -3.89 -4.02 16.19
CA ARG A 230 -3.39 -2.63 16.16
C ARG A 230 -2.67 -2.20 17.44
N ARG A 231 -2.15 -3.17 18.19
CA ARG A 231 -1.48 -2.95 19.49
C ARG A 231 -0.12 -3.65 19.51
N THR A 232 -0.07 -4.88 19.06
CA THR A 232 1.16 -5.67 19.04
C THR A 232 2.00 -5.25 17.83
N THR A 233 3.20 -4.74 18.10
CA THR A 233 4.16 -4.36 17.06
C THR A 233 4.80 -5.59 16.44
N ILE A 234 5.34 -5.46 15.22
CA ILE A 234 6.14 -6.53 14.61
C ILE A 234 7.39 -6.83 15.43
N ARG A 235 8.00 -5.86 16.10
CA ARG A 235 9.09 -6.11 17.05
C ARG A 235 8.68 -7.12 18.12
N GLN A 236 7.56 -6.87 18.79
CA GLN A 236 7.04 -7.74 19.86
C GLN A 236 6.67 -9.12 19.31
N HIS A 237 6.04 -9.16 18.14
CA HIS A 237 5.65 -10.42 17.51
C HIS A 237 6.86 -11.30 17.16
N LEU A 238 7.92 -10.73 16.56
CA LEU A 238 9.15 -11.46 16.25
C LEU A 238 9.96 -11.84 17.50
N GLN A 239 9.84 -11.08 18.59
CA GLN A 239 10.42 -11.47 19.88
C GLN A 239 9.70 -12.68 20.49
N ALA A 240 8.37 -12.74 20.34
CA ALA A 240 7.56 -13.86 20.81
C ALA A 240 7.74 -15.13 19.96
N ASP A 241 7.95 -14.98 18.64
CA ASP A 241 8.27 -16.07 17.74
C ASP A 241 9.41 -15.71 16.76
N PRO A 242 10.67 -15.89 17.18
CA PRO A 242 11.83 -15.65 16.32
C PRO A 242 11.92 -16.60 15.12
N GLN A 243 11.22 -17.74 15.14
CA GLN A 243 11.30 -18.72 14.05
C GLN A 243 10.72 -18.18 12.75
N ILE A 244 9.90 -17.12 12.79
CA ILE A 244 9.38 -16.46 11.58
C ILE A 244 10.52 -16.01 10.66
N MET A 245 11.64 -15.55 11.23
CA MET A 245 12.79 -15.11 10.45
C MET A 245 13.58 -16.25 9.80
N LEU A 246 13.27 -17.50 10.15
CA LEU A 246 13.84 -18.70 9.53
C LEU A 246 12.97 -19.25 8.40
N GLU A 247 11.74 -18.73 8.22
CA GLU A 247 10.82 -19.18 7.18
C GLU A 247 11.43 -18.98 5.78
N LEU A 248 11.38 -20.01 4.94
CA LEU A 248 11.85 -19.89 3.55
C LEU A 248 10.65 -19.94 2.61
N PRO A 249 10.63 -19.11 1.55
CA PRO A 249 9.62 -19.29 0.53
C PRO A 249 9.81 -20.64 -0.18
N PRO A 250 8.72 -21.22 -0.74
CA PRO A 250 8.83 -22.29 -1.72
C PRO A 250 9.84 -21.94 -2.83
N PRO A 251 10.57 -22.92 -3.41
CA PRO A 251 11.60 -22.66 -4.42
C PRO A 251 11.13 -21.77 -5.58
N GLU A 252 9.91 -21.97 -6.06
CA GLU A 252 9.28 -21.20 -7.13
C GLU A 252 8.99 -19.73 -6.76
N LEU A 253 9.05 -19.39 -5.48
CA LEU A 253 8.87 -18.03 -4.95
C LEU A 253 10.16 -17.44 -4.36
N ALA A 254 11.29 -18.14 -4.44
CA ALA A 254 12.55 -17.71 -3.84
C ALA A 254 13.02 -16.34 -4.36
N GLU A 255 12.87 -16.06 -5.65
CA GLU A 255 13.25 -14.76 -6.21
C GLU A 255 12.33 -13.62 -5.74
N ARG A 256 11.07 -13.94 -5.43
CA ARG A 256 10.05 -12.96 -5.05
C ARG A 256 10.02 -12.69 -3.55
N TYR A 257 10.31 -13.71 -2.73
CA TYR A 257 10.16 -13.67 -1.27
C TYR A 257 11.43 -14.07 -0.50
N GLY A 258 12.59 -14.13 -1.18
CA GLY A 258 13.86 -14.51 -0.56
C GLY A 258 14.39 -13.50 0.46
N GLY A 259 13.96 -12.23 0.36
CA GLY A 259 14.56 -11.09 1.06
C GLY A 259 15.22 -10.15 0.07
#